data_AF-A0A9E2BSL7-F1
#
_entry.id   AF-A0A9E2BSL7-F1
#
_cell.length_a   1.000
_cell.length_b   1.000
_cell.length_c   1.000
_cell.angle_alpha   90.00
_cell.angle_beta   90.00
_cell.angle_gamma   90.00
#
_symmetry.space_group_name_H-M   'P 1'
#
loop_
_entity.id
_entity.type
_entity.pdbx_description
1 polymer ?
#
loop_
_entity_poly.entity_id
_entity_poly.type
_entity_poly.pdbx_seq_one_letter_code
_entity_poly.pdbx_strand_id
1 'polypeptide(L)' 'MKKLNWQVVSGTELSQLLTQSSLEESGAVGSATVYHLSHDGQEKIAISLPDGQVMLVELGDVNKPRRRRLES' A
#
# COMPACT_ATOMS: atom_id res chain seq x y z
N MET A 1 -8.94 12.76 -12.38
CA MET A 1 -7.89 11.76 -12.04
C MET A 1 -7.85 11.62 -10.53
N LYS A 2 -8.10 10.42 -9.99
CA LYS A 2 -7.85 10.15 -8.56
C LYS A 2 -6.34 10.14 -8.35
N LYS A 3 -5.86 10.81 -7.30
CA LYS A 3 -4.44 10.77 -6.95
C LYS A 3 -4.14 9.42 -6.32
N LEU A 4 -2.92 8.92 -6.48
CA LEU A 4 -2.44 7.76 -5.75
C LEU A 4 -1.61 8.25 -4.57
N ASN A 5 -1.80 7.62 -3.43
CA ASN A 5 -0.86 7.71 -2.33
C ASN A 5 0.01 6.45 -2.36
N TRP A 6 1.30 6.62 -2.16
CA TRP A 6 2.22 5.50 -2.04
C TRP A 6 3.21 5.72 -0.91
N GLN A 7 3.61 4.64 -0.28
CA GLN A 7 4.62 4.63 0.78
C GLN A 7 5.41 3.33 0.74
N VAL A 8 6.64 3.39 1.26
CA VAL A 8 7.47 2.19 1.48
C VAL A 8 7.27 1.74 2.90
N VAL A 9 6.93 0.47 3.07
CA VAL A 9 6.76 -0.23 4.34
C VAL A 9 7.64 -1.47 4.36
N SER A 10 7.82 -2.05 5.54
CA SER A 10 8.56 -3.29 5.73
C SER A 10 7.73 -4.53 5.36
N GLY A 11 8.39 -5.65 5.06
CA GLY A 11 7.72 -6.94 4.93
C GLY A 11 6.96 -7.39 6.19
N THR A 12 7.35 -6.91 7.38
CA THR A 12 6.62 -7.19 8.63
C THR A 12 5.29 -6.46 8.65
N GLU A 13 5.26 -5.19 8.28
CA GLU A 13 4.01 -4.41 8.16
C GLU A 13 3.09 -4.99 7.08
N LEU A 14 3.64 -5.47 5.97
CA LEU A 14 2.85 -6.21 4.97
C LEU A 14 2.24 -7.48 5.55
N SER A 15 3.00 -8.26 6.31
CA SER A 15 2.50 -9.51 6.90
C SER A 15 1.35 -9.24 7.88
N GLN A 16 1.46 -8.17 8.66
CA GLN A 16 0.38 -7.72 9.55
C GLN A 16 -0.84 -7.26 8.75
N LEU A 17 -0.64 -6.46 7.71
CA LEU A 17 -1.70 -5.98 6.82
C LEU A 17 -2.46 -7.14 6.18
N LEU A 18 -1.75 -8.13 5.64
CA LEU A 18 -2.35 -9.33 5.03
C LEU A 18 -3.20 -10.13 6.01
N THR A 19 -2.84 -10.15 7.29
CA THR A 19 -3.62 -10.83 8.34
C THR A 19 -4.92 -10.10 8.67
N GLN A 20 -4.97 -8.78 8.42
CA GLN A 20 -6.10 -7.90 8.74
C GLN A 20 -6.96 -7.56 7.51
N SER A 21 -6.55 -7.97 6.31
CA SER A 21 -7.18 -7.64 5.04
C SER A 21 -7.84 -8.85 4.37
N SER A 22 -8.82 -8.59 3.50
CA SER A 22 -9.24 -9.56 2.48
C SER A 22 -8.21 -9.54 1.35
N LEU A 23 -7.58 -10.69 1.08
CA LEU A 23 -6.72 -10.85 -0.10
C LEU A 23 -7.59 -11.26 -1.29
N GLU A 24 -7.67 -10.40 -2.29
CA GLU A 24 -8.46 -10.64 -3.49
C GLU A 24 -7.66 -11.39 -4.55
N GLU A 25 -6.40 -11.00 -4.76
CA GLU A 25 -5.52 -11.61 -5.74
C GLU A 25 -4.05 -11.46 -5.34
N SER A 26 -3.20 -12.40 -5.74
CA SER A 26 -1.75 -12.26 -5.64
C SER A 26 -1.05 -12.89 -6.83
N GLY A 27 0.08 -12.32 -7.23
CA GLY A 27 0.87 -12.84 -8.35
C GLY A 27 2.33 -12.41 -8.29
N ALA A 28 3.21 -13.30 -8.74
CA ALA A 28 4.60 -12.98 -8.97
C ALA A 28 4.76 -12.23 -10.30
N VAL A 29 5.44 -11.08 -10.28
CA VAL A 29 5.73 -10.25 -11.45
C VAL A 29 7.23 -9.92 -11.44
N GLY A 30 7.98 -10.61 -12.31
CA GLY A 30 9.45 -10.54 -12.29
C GLY A 30 10.01 -11.06 -10.97
N SER A 31 10.77 -10.22 -10.26
CA SER A 31 11.29 -10.53 -8.92
C SER A 31 10.38 -10.05 -7.78
N ALA A 32 9.28 -9.38 -8.09
CA ALA A 32 8.35 -8.85 -7.09
C ALA A 32 7.13 -9.76 -6.91
N THR A 33 6.48 -9.66 -5.76
CA THR A 33 5.14 -10.23 -5.55
C THR A 33 4.15 -9.10 -5.36
N VAL A 34 3.08 -9.10 -6.17
CA VAL A 34 2.00 -8.11 -6.10
C VAL A 34 0.82 -8.75 -5.37
N TYR A 35 0.27 -8.02 -4.41
CA TYR A 35 -0.91 -8.38 -3.65
C TYR A 35 -1.98 -7.32 -3.88
N HIS A 36 -3.17 -7.76 -4.26
CA HIS A 36 -4.37 -6.95 -4.28
C HIS A 36 -5.21 -7.30 -3.05
N LEU A 37 -5.41 -6.31 -2.18
CA LEU A 37 -6.07 -6.51 -0.90
C LEU A 37 -7.05 -5.38 -0.58
N SER A 38 -8.10 -5.72 0.16
CA SER A 38 -9.06 -4.78 0.72
C SER A 38 -8.89 -4.73 2.24
N HIS A 39 -8.63 -3.54 2.77
CA HIS A 39 -8.46 -3.30 4.20
C HIS A 39 -9.31 -2.10 4.61
N ASP A 40 -10.18 -2.26 5.61
CA ASP A 40 -11.15 -1.25 6.05
C ASP A 40 -12.03 -0.68 4.90
N GLY A 41 -12.40 -1.53 3.93
CA GLY A 41 -13.17 -1.12 2.75
C GLY A 41 -12.39 -0.25 1.76
N GLN A 42 -11.07 -0.14 1.91
CA GLN A 42 -10.18 0.53 0.97
C GLN A 42 -9.34 -0.48 0.20
N GLU A 43 -9.34 -0.31 -1.11
CA GLU A 43 -8.54 -1.10 -2.04
C GLU A 43 -7.08 -0.65 -1.99
N LYS A 44 -6.17 -1.62 -1.84
CA LYS A 44 -4.72 -1.40 -1.76
C LYS A 44 -4.00 -2.40 -2.64
N ILE A 45 -2.89 -1.95 -3.23
CA ILE A 45 -1.93 -2.79 -3.91
C ILE A 45 -0.63 -2.77 -3.12
N ALA A 46 -0.15 -3.93 -2.70
CA ALA A 46 1.16 -4.08 -2.08
C ALA A 46 2.12 -4.79 -3.05
N ILE A 47 3.32 -4.24 -3.21
CA ILE A 47 4.36 -4.80 -4.09
C ILE A 47 5.56 -5.12 -3.21
N SER A 48 5.76 -6.40 -2.91
CA SER A 48 6.92 -6.89 -2.17
C SER A 48 8.10 -7.08 -3.10
N LEU A 49 9.23 -6.48 -2.74
CA LEU A 49 10.50 -6.60 -3.44
C LEU A 49 11.40 -7.66 -2.76
N PRO A 50 12.41 -8.21 -3.47
CA PRO A 50 13.33 -9.22 -2.92
C PRO A 50 14.15 -8.75 -1.72
N ASP A 51 14.35 -7.43 -1.57
CA ASP A 51 15.13 -6.83 -0.49
C ASP A 51 14.32 -6.65 0.80
N GLY A 52 13.07 -7.13 0.82
CA GLY A 52 12.17 -7.04 1.97
C GLY A 52 11.43 -5.72 2.09
N GLN A 53 11.65 -4.77 1.17
CA GLN A 53 10.84 -3.57 1.07
C GLN A 53 9.52 -3.88 0.39
N VAL A 54 8.48 -3.14 0.79
CA VAL A 54 7.16 -3.25 0.23
C VAL A 54 6.68 -1.87 -0.16
N MET A 55 6.29 -1.69 -1.42
CA MET A 55 5.59 -0.47 -1.84
C MET A 55 4.09 -0.70 -1.69
N LEU A 56 3.45 0.09 -0.83
CA LEU A 56 2.01 0.08 -0.64
C LEU A 56 1.41 1.26 -1.41
N VAL A 57 0.42 0.97 -2.25
CA VAL A 57 -0.29 1.93 -3.09
C VAL A 57 -1.77 1.89 -2.75
N GLU A 58 -2.36 3.05 -2.55
CA GLU A 58 -3.79 3.22 -2.28
C GLU A 58 -4.34 4.42 -3.04
N LEU A 59 -5.66 4.46 -3.23
CA LEU A 59 -6.32 5.65 -3.76
C LEU A 59 -6.19 6.79 -2.75
N GLY A 60 -5.61 7.89 -3.21
CA GLY A 60 -5.52 9.12 -2.45
C GLY A 60 -6.90 9.70 -2.19
N ASP A 61 -7.20 9.87 -0.92
CA ASP A 61 -8.43 10.48 -0.45
C ASP A 61 -8.57 11.90 -1.03
N VAL A 62 -9.65 12.16 -1.76
CA VAL A 62 -9.89 13.48 -2.41
C VAL A 62 -10.12 14.57 -1.34
N ASN A 63 -10.46 14.18 -0.11
CA ASN A 63 -10.96 15.07 0.94
C ASN A 63 -10.03 15.35 2.13
N LYS A 64 -8.75 14.94 2.10
CA LYS A 64 -7.82 15.30 3.19
C LYS A 64 -7.12 16.64 2.89
N PRO A 65 -7.37 17.72 3.67
CA PRO A 65 -6.60 18.94 3.52
C PRO A 65 -5.13 18.62 3.78
N ARG A 66 -4.27 18.88 2.79
CA ARG A 66 -2.81 18.82 2.95
C ARG A 66 -2.40 19.90 3.96
N ARG A 67 -2.29 19.53 5.24
CA ARG A 67 -1.67 20.39 6.25
C ARG A 67 -0.19 20.54 5.90
N ARG A 68 0.16 21.66 5.27
CA ARG A 68 1.53 22.10 5.08
C ARG A 68 2.10 22.44 6.45
N ARG A 69 3.10 21.69 6.92
CA ARG A 69 3.90 22.10 8.08
C ARG A 69 4.73 23.30 7.61
N LEU A 70 4.44 24.48 8.16
CA LEU A 70 5.36 25.62 8.10
C LEU A 70 6.36 25.39 9.22
N GLU A 71 7.60 25.09 8.88
CA GLU A 71 8.69 25.19 9.87
C GLU A 71 8.82 26.66 10.26
N SER A 72 8.82 26.92 11.56
CA SER A 72 8.99 28.26 12.16
C SER A 72 10.42 28.42 12.63
#